data_AF-A0A2E0M4Q3-F1
#
_entry.id   AF-A0A2E0M4Q3-F1
#
_cell.length_a   1.000
_cell.length_b   1.000
_cell.length_c   1.000
_cell.angle_alpha   90.00
_cell.angle_beta   90.00
_cell.angle_gamma   90.00
#
_symmetry.space_group_name_H-M   'P 1'
#
loop_
_entity.id
_entity.type
_entity.pdbx_description
1 polymer ?
#
loop_
_entity_poly.entity_id
_entity_poly.type
_entity_poly.pdbx_seq_one_letter_code
_entity_poly.pdbx_strand_id
1 'polypeptide(L)'
;MSDGLMPGTFFDWQIRFTRFTCEYKSKRDIFQAITIAMFPFHEDTLFLLSAVIFTAGISLLTAIRGRLRTRYLVPLFLLGLLWPWPIAIHLGLDGYTMNIAFHLGLLTAAALMAGTIWGVISRHISTGIGTALVAVIPAIVISGIFLERQRVPDTACSQRALVRIGDLNLAIPREIGFRSTTADGAPEQAWEGSYGSWVGNKPKVKTLCDATDGGRKAIDISHIWLPYNSWRKMQPVTCKAVPVPAHAEAYCAALARTEPTIIQFYVRPDGLPRPSLSYFNEEVISQAVSEGQLEGYRCGDPLPATGIRYCTIWMKLTPEILAVSAAKLVRMTTPEDAITDTAFLLNLMIRDLSTDQSDDRP
;
A
#
# COMPACT_ATOMS: atom_id res chain seq x y z
N MET A 1 -29.18 35.43 -16.82
CA MET A 1 -30.20 34.59 -16.14
C MET A 1 -29.50 33.35 -15.68
N SER A 2 -29.46 33.20 -14.37
CA SER A 2 -28.78 32.18 -13.59
C SER A 2 -29.63 30.92 -13.45
N ASP A 3 -28.95 29.88 -12.97
CA ASP A 3 -29.44 28.77 -12.15
C ASP A 3 -29.83 27.45 -12.84
N GLY A 4 -28.94 26.48 -12.64
CA GLY A 4 -29.12 25.05 -12.89
C GLY A 4 -28.00 24.22 -12.27
N LEU A 5 -27.48 24.61 -11.10
CA LEU A 5 -26.53 23.80 -10.33
C LEU A 5 -27.31 22.74 -9.55
N MET A 6 -27.09 21.47 -9.91
CA MET A 6 -27.68 20.33 -9.21
C MET A 6 -27.24 20.27 -7.73
N PRO A 7 -28.17 20.08 -6.79
CA PRO A 7 -27.88 19.87 -5.38
C PRO A 7 -27.57 18.37 -5.16
N GLY A 8 -26.31 17.96 -5.31
CA GLY A 8 -25.92 16.56 -5.12
C GLY A 8 -24.58 16.32 -4.41
N THR A 9 -23.74 17.34 -4.26
CA THR A 9 -22.35 17.13 -3.83
C THR A 9 -22.09 17.38 -2.35
N PHE A 10 -22.91 18.16 -1.65
CA PHE A 10 -22.66 18.49 -0.24
C PHE A 10 -23.23 17.45 0.73
N PHE A 11 -24.42 16.90 0.44
CA PHE A 11 -25.05 15.87 1.27
C PHE A 11 -24.39 14.49 1.11
N ASP A 12 -23.92 14.14 -0.09
CA ASP A 12 -23.15 12.91 -0.31
C ASP A 12 -21.76 12.97 0.37
N TRP A 13 -21.20 14.18 0.46
CA TRP A 13 -19.97 14.43 1.22
C TRP A 13 -20.20 14.31 2.73
N GLN A 14 -21.29 14.87 3.28
CA GLN A 14 -21.63 14.69 4.69
C GLN A 14 -21.88 13.22 5.07
N ILE A 15 -22.57 12.44 4.23
CA ILE A 15 -22.82 11.02 4.52
C ILE A 15 -21.51 10.21 4.48
N ARG A 16 -20.60 10.51 3.54
CA ARG A 16 -19.24 9.95 3.56
C ARG A 16 -18.44 10.41 4.77
N PHE A 17 -18.51 11.69 5.14
CA PHE A 17 -17.82 12.28 6.29
C PHE A 17 -18.24 11.64 7.61
N THR A 18 -19.55 11.40 7.80
CA THR A 18 -20.07 10.74 9.01
C THR A 18 -19.65 9.26 9.08
N ARG A 19 -19.59 8.55 7.94
CA ARG A 19 -19.01 7.20 7.87
C ARG A 19 -17.50 7.20 8.15
N PHE A 20 -16.77 8.19 7.62
CA PHE A 20 -15.33 8.36 7.78
C PHE A 20 -14.94 8.64 9.23
N THR A 21 -15.75 9.38 9.98
CA THR A 21 -15.51 9.65 11.41
C THR A 21 -15.86 8.49 12.34
N CYS A 22 -16.70 7.54 11.91
CA CYS A 22 -17.11 6.41 12.74
C CYS A 22 -16.12 5.23 12.75
N GLU A 23 -15.26 5.11 11.73
CA GLU A 23 -14.27 4.03 11.64
C GLU A 23 -12.92 4.35 12.29
N TYR A 24 -12.62 5.63 12.53
CA TYR A 24 -11.33 6.08 13.03
C TYR A 24 -11.41 6.53 14.49
N LYS A 25 -10.89 5.70 15.40
CA LYS A 25 -10.92 5.92 16.86
C LYS A 25 -10.06 7.09 17.37
N SER A 26 -9.25 7.72 16.52
CA SER A 26 -8.28 8.74 16.91
C SER A 26 -8.41 10.02 16.07
N LYS A 27 -8.30 11.19 16.72
CA LYS A 27 -8.20 12.50 16.05
C LYS A 27 -7.02 12.59 15.06
N ARG A 28 -5.97 11.79 15.27
CA ARG A 28 -4.81 11.69 14.38
C ARG A 28 -5.18 11.11 13.02
N ASP A 29 -6.03 10.09 13.02
CA ASP A 29 -6.45 9.39 11.82
C ASP A 29 -7.39 10.26 10.97
N ILE A 30 -8.24 11.07 11.61
CA ILE A 30 -9.14 12.01 10.91
C ILE A 30 -8.33 13.09 10.18
N PHE A 31 -7.28 13.64 10.80
CA PHE A 31 -6.43 14.65 10.15
C PHE A 31 -5.59 14.08 9.00
N GLN A 32 -5.01 12.88 9.18
CA GLN A 32 -4.34 12.15 8.09
C GLN A 32 -5.31 11.88 6.95
N ALA A 33 -6.51 11.40 7.26
CA ALA A 33 -7.47 11.01 6.25
C ALA A 33 -8.08 12.22 5.50
N ILE A 34 -8.26 13.38 6.17
CA ILE A 34 -8.61 14.66 5.51
C ILE A 34 -7.47 15.14 4.60
N THR A 35 -6.22 15.07 5.06
CA THR A 35 -5.06 15.54 4.27
C THR A 35 -4.87 14.66 3.03
N ILE A 36 -5.01 13.34 3.15
CA ILE A 36 -4.98 12.38 2.05
C ILE A 36 -6.17 12.58 1.10
N ALA A 37 -7.34 12.93 1.62
CA ALA A 37 -8.53 13.20 0.79
C ALA A 37 -8.44 14.52 0.01
N MET A 38 -7.87 15.57 0.61
CA MET A 38 -7.72 16.89 -0.04
C MET A 38 -6.51 16.93 -0.99
N PHE A 39 -5.45 16.19 -0.67
CA PHE A 39 -4.25 16.06 -1.49
C PHE A 39 -3.77 14.60 -1.45
N PRO A 40 -4.03 13.79 -2.50
CA PRO A 40 -3.73 12.36 -2.49
C PRO A 40 -2.23 12.12 -2.71
N PHE A 41 -1.39 12.65 -1.83
CA PHE A 41 0.06 12.49 -1.81
C PHE A 41 0.45 11.42 -0.80
N HIS A 42 1.49 10.64 -1.12
CA HIS A 42 2.15 9.75 -0.16
C HIS A 42 2.59 10.54 1.07
N GLU A 43 2.46 9.96 2.27
CA GLU A 43 2.75 10.62 3.55
C GLU A 43 4.17 11.19 3.60
N ASP A 44 5.17 10.40 3.18
CA ASP A 44 6.56 10.84 3.05
C ASP A 44 6.73 12.11 2.21
N THR A 45 5.94 12.28 1.15
CA THR A 45 6.05 13.48 0.31
C THR A 45 5.37 14.68 0.95
N LEU A 46 4.26 14.50 1.67
CA LEU A 46 3.69 15.60 2.47
C LEU A 46 4.71 16.07 3.51
N PHE A 47 5.36 15.11 4.17
CA PHE A 47 6.40 15.40 5.14
C PHE A 47 7.61 16.11 4.51
N LEU A 48 8.12 15.63 3.37
CA LEU A 48 9.21 16.27 2.65
C LEU A 48 8.82 17.65 2.10
N LEU A 49 7.60 17.83 1.58
CA LEU A 49 7.10 19.13 1.14
C LEU A 49 7.01 20.12 2.30
N SER A 50 6.61 19.67 3.50
CA SER A 50 6.61 20.53 4.69
C SER A 50 8.02 21.01 5.05
N ALA A 51 9.03 20.12 4.98
CA ALA A 51 10.43 20.47 5.20
C ALA A 51 10.95 21.44 4.12
N VAL A 52 10.52 21.27 2.86
CA VAL A 52 10.85 22.17 1.74
C VAL A 52 10.23 23.55 1.94
N ILE A 53 8.95 23.64 2.31
CA ILE A 53 8.27 24.91 2.61
C ILE A 53 8.95 25.61 3.78
N PHE A 54 9.28 24.87 4.83
CA PHE A 54 9.99 25.40 5.97
C PHE A 54 11.38 25.95 5.58
N THR A 55 12.15 25.19 4.79
CA THR A 55 13.44 25.63 4.23
C THR A 55 13.29 26.91 3.41
N ALA A 56 12.26 26.99 2.57
CA ALA A 56 11.95 28.17 1.76
C ALA A 56 11.65 29.40 2.63
N GLY A 57 10.86 29.22 3.70
CA GLY A 57 10.53 30.28 4.65
C GLY A 57 11.77 30.83 5.36
N ILE A 58 12.67 29.95 5.81
CA ILE A 58 13.94 30.35 6.45
C ILE A 58 14.87 31.05 5.46
N SER A 59 14.96 30.51 4.24
CA SER A 59 15.70 31.13 3.14
C SER A 59 15.20 32.54 2.84
N LEU A 60 13.88 32.71 2.70
CA LEU A 60 13.26 34.01 2.45
C LEU A 60 13.48 34.97 3.62
N LEU A 61 13.32 34.51 4.86
CA LEU A 61 13.53 35.32 6.06
C LEU A 61 14.98 35.80 6.16
N THR A 62 15.94 34.92 5.87
CA THR A 62 17.38 35.24 5.84
C THR A 62 17.69 36.20 4.67
N ALA A 63 17.10 35.94 3.50
CA ALA A 63 17.22 36.75 2.30
C ALA A 63 16.64 38.17 2.48
N ILE A 64 15.59 38.36 3.29
CA ILE A 64 14.99 39.68 3.57
C ILE A 64 15.67 40.40 4.74
N ARG A 65 15.89 39.73 5.87
CA ARG A 65 16.29 40.41 7.11
C ARG A 65 17.75 40.86 7.19
N GLY A 66 18.69 40.11 6.63
CA GLY A 66 20.10 40.49 6.73
C GLY A 66 21.01 39.36 7.14
N ARG A 67 22.23 39.75 7.53
CA ARG A 67 23.08 38.89 8.36
C ARG A 67 22.35 38.57 9.67
N LEU A 68 21.79 37.37 9.75
CA LEU A 68 21.55 36.73 11.05
C LEU A 68 22.91 36.62 11.75
N ARG A 69 23.06 37.27 12.90
CA ARG A 69 24.30 37.15 13.69
C ARG A 69 24.47 35.68 14.06
N THR A 70 25.66 35.13 13.85
CA THR A 70 26.02 33.72 14.12
C THR A 70 25.62 33.27 15.52
N ARG A 71 25.68 34.18 16.51
CA ARG A 71 25.22 33.95 17.89
C ARG A 71 23.74 33.53 18.03
N TYR A 72 22.88 33.87 17.07
CA TYR A 72 21.47 33.48 17.07
C TYR A 72 21.19 32.21 16.25
N LEU A 73 22.12 31.78 15.40
CA LEU A 73 21.96 30.58 14.59
C LEU A 73 22.15 29.30 15.42
N VAL A 74 23.17 29.26 16.27
CA VAL A 74 23.45 28.12 17.17
C VAL A 74 22.24 27.75 18.04
N PRO A 75 21.62 28.67 18.81
CA PRO A 75 20.44 28.32 19.60
C PRO A 75 19.23 27.95 18.73
N LEU A 76 19.10 28.50 17.52
CA LEU A 76 18.03 28.15 16.60
C LEU A 76 18.18 26.71 16.07
N PHE A 77 19.41 26.29 15.74
CA PHE A 77 19.69 24.91 15.33
C PHE A 77 19.49 23.93 16.47
N LEU A 78 19.93 24.27 17.68
CA LEU A 78 19.67 23.47 18.87
C LEU A 78 18.17 23.35 19.16
N LEU A 79 17.41 24.44 19.01
CA LEU A 79 15.95 24.39 19.12
C LEU A 79 15.35 23.48 18.04
N GLY A 80 15.81 23.59 16.80
CA GLY A 80 15.40 22.71 15.69
C GLY A 80 15.69 21.23 15.94
N LEU A 81 16.81 20.92 16.60
CA LEU A 81 17.18 19.55 16.95
C LEU A 81 16.38 19.02 18.15
N LEU A 82 16.10 19.89 19.13
CA LEU A 82 15.60 19.47 20.44
C LEU A 82 14.09 19.61 20.61
N TRP A 83 13.39 20.39 19.77
CA TRP A 83 11.94 20.59 19.90
C TRP A 83 11.07 19.32 19.84
N PRO A 84 11.45 18.21 19.15
CA PRO A 84 10.64 17.00 19.15
C PRO A 84 10.68 16.24 20.48
N TRP A 85 11.72 16.45 21.30
CA TRP A 85 11.96 15.66 22.51
C TRP A 85 10.90 15.85 23.60
N PRO A 86 10.43 17.07 23.92
CA PRO A 86 9.30 17.25 24.82
C PRO A 86 8.05 16.45 24.43
N ILE A 87 7.77 16.34 23.12
CA ILE A 87 6.64 15.57 22.59
C ILE A 87 6.91 14.06 22.76
N ALA A 88 8.11 13.60 22.44
CA ALA A 88 8.52 12.21 22.61
C ALA A 88 8.41 11.76 24.07
N ILE A 89 8.84 12.60 25.02
CA ILE A 89 8.73 12.34 26.47
C ILE A 89 7.25 12.18 26.87
N HIS A 90 6.34 12.97 26.29
CA HIS A 90 4.91 12.88 26.57
C HIS A 90 4.22 11.65 25.96
N LEU A 91 4.71 11.17 24.81
CA LEU A 91 4.14 10.00 24.11
C LEU A 91 4.70 8.66 24.62
N GLY A 92 5.88 8.67 25.26
CA GLY A 92 6.58 7.49 25.74
C GLY A 92 7.95 7.35 25.08
N LEU A 93 8.95 6.93 25.86
CA LEU A 93 10.34 6.78 25.40
C LEU A 93 10.61 5.35 24.89
N ASP A 94 9.72 4.82 24.06
CA ASP A 94 10.01 3.58 23.34
C ASP A 94 10.97 3.84 22.16
N GLY A 95 11.67 2.79 21.73
CA GLY A 95 12.70 2.89 20.68
C GLY A 95 12.18 3.45 19.35
N TYR A 96 10.90 3.26 19.04
CA TYR A 96 10.29 3.80 17.82
C TYR A 96 10.02 5.30 17.96
N THR A 97 9.42 5.74 19.08
CA THR A 97 9.16 7.16 19.34
C THR A 97 10.45 7.98 19.45
N MET A 98 11.50 7.43 20.08
CA MET A 98 12.81 8.08 20.14
C MET A 98 13.46 8.23 18.75
N ASN A 99 13.36 7.21 17.91
CA ASN A 99 13.93 7.25 16.56
C ASN A 99 13.23 8.31 15.69
N ILE A 100 11.90 8.40 15.75
CA ILE A 100 11.13 9.45 15.08
C ILE A 100 11.56 10.83 15.56
N ALA A 101 11.65 11.04 16.88
CA ALA A 101 12.01 12.33 17.45
C ALA A 101 13.42 12.78 17.00
N PHE A 102 14.36 11.83 16.98
CA PHE A 102 15.72 12.08 16.50
C PHE A 102 15.75 12.46 15.02
N HIS A 103 15.09 11.68 14.15
CA HIS A 103 15.04 11.99 12.72
C HIS A 103 14.30 13.29 12.40
N LEU A 104 13.21 13.59 13.12
CA LEU A 104 12.47 14.84 12.98
C LEU A 104 13.33 16.06 13.39
N GLY A 105 14.09 15.91 14.48
CA GLY A 105 15.01 16.94 14.95
C GLY A 105 16.14 17.19 13.94
N LEU A 106 16.76 16.12 13.45
CA LEU A 106 17.83 16.19 12.44
C LEU A 106 17.32 16.84 11.15
N LEU A 107 16.15 16.45 10.66
CA LEU A 107 15.54 17.03 9.46
C LEU A 107 15.25 18.52 9.64
N THR A 108 14.70 18.91 10.80
CA THR A 108 14.40 20.31 11.09
C THR A 108 15.68 21.15 11.14
N ALA A 109 16.72 20.67 11.83
CA ALA A 109 18.01 21.34 11.90
C ALA A 109 18.69 21.44 10.53
N ALA A 110 18.65 20.39 9.73
CA ALA A 110 19.17 20.39 8.36
C ALA A 110 18.40 21.38 7.46
N ALA A 111 17.08 21.44 7.56
CA ALA A 111 16.23 22.38 6.83
C ALA A 111 16.51 23.84 7.22
N LEU A 112 16.67 24.13 8.53
CA LEU A 112 17.12 25.44 9.01
C LEU A 112 18.48 25.82 8.39
N MET A 113 19.41 24.86 8.33
CA MET A 113 20.78 25.11 7.90
C MET A 113 20.82 25.38 6.41
N ALA A 114 20.19 24.51 5.62
CA ALA A 114 20.03 24.66 4.18
C ALA A 114 19.34 25.99 3.83
N GLY A 115 18.25 26.32 4.53
CA GLY A 115 17.52 27.57 4.33
C GLY A 115 18.38 28.79 4.63
N THR A 116 19.11 28.78 5.74
CA THR A 116 20.00 29.90 6.12
C THR A 116 21.12 30.08 5.10
N ILE A 117 21.81 29.00 4.71
CA ILE A 117 22.90 29.04 3.74
C ILE A 117 22.39 29.58 2.40
N TRP A 118 21.28 29.03 1.89
CA TRP A 118 20.70 29.46 0.62
C TRP A 118 20.20 30.92 0.67
N GLY A 119 19.60 31.33 1.79
CA GLY A 119 19.17 32.71 2.00
C GLY A 119 20.32 33.73 2.03
N VAL A 120 21.52 33.32 2.46
CA VAL A 120 22.74 34.14 2.34
C VAL A 120 23.22 34.17 0.89
N ILE A 121 23.26 33.02 0.21
CA ILE A 121 23.69 32.92 -1.19
C ILE A 121 22.78 33.74 -2.11
N SER A 122 21.46 33.70 -1.93
CA SER A 122 20.49 34.40 -2.78
C SER A 122 20.70 35.92 -2.80
N ARG A 123 21.17 36.50 -1.69
CA ARG A 123 21.54 37.92 -1.58
C ARG A 123 22.78 38.29 -2.39
N HIS A 124 23.68 37.33 -2.61
CA HIS A 124 24.84 37.52 -3.47
C HIS A 124 24.49 37.39 -4.96
N ILE A 125 23.38 36.72 -5.28
CA ILE A 125 22.92 36.49 -6.66
C ILE A 125 22.06 37.66 -7.16
N SER A 126 21.13 38.16 -6.34
CA SER A 126 20.19 39.20 -6.75
C SER A 126 19.91 40.19 -5.61
N THR A 127 19.45 41.38 -5.98
CA THR A 127 18.96 42.41 -5.05
C THR A 127 17.45 42.63 -5.18
N GLY A 128 16.85 43.27 -4.17
CA GLY A 128 15.42 43.65 -4.18
C GLY A 128 14.46 42.45 -4.23
N ILE A 129 13.39 42.59 -5.02
CA ILE A 129 12.38 41.54 -5.19
C ILE A 129 12.99 40.26 -5.80
N GLY A 130 14.01 40.40 -6.64
CA GLY A 130 14.71 39.25 -7.24
C GLY A 130 15.37 38.35 -6.20
N THR A 131 15.83 38.88 -5.07
CA THR A 131 16.38 38.05 -3.97
C THR A 131 15.34 37.11 -3.38
N ALA A 132 14.10 37.60 -3.18
CA ALA A 132 13.01 36.80 -2.67
C ALA A 132 12.62 35.67 -3.64
N LEU A 133 12.62 35.95 -4.94
CA LEU A 133 12.38 34.94 -5.97
C LEU A 133 13.50 33.89 -5.98
N VAL A 134 14.76 34.29 -6.00
CA VAL A 134 15.91 33.36 -5.95
C VAL A 134 15.91 32.51 -4.68
N ALA A 135 15.49 33.09 -3.55
CA ALA A 135 15.41 32.39 -2.27
C ALA A 135 14.42 31.22 -2.26
N VAL A 136 13.38 31.24 -3.10
CA VAL A 136 12.35 30.18 -3.18
C VAL A 136 12.54 29.20 -4.34
N ILE A 137 13.40 29.49 -5.31
CA ILE A 137 13.63 28.61 -6.49
C ILE A 137 13.92 27.16 -6.11
N PRO A 138 14.87 26.83 -5.20
CA PRO A 138 15.13 25.44 -4.86
C PRO A 138 13.91 24.73 -4.29
N ALA A 139 13.08 25.44 -3.52
CA ALA A 139 11.88 24.87 -2.97
C ALA A 139 10.84 24.55 -4.05
N ILE A 140 10.68 25.42 -5.04
CA ILE A 140 9.81 25.17 -6.20
C ILE A 140 10.31 23.96 -7.00
N VAL A 141 11.61 23.91 -7.31
CA VAL A 141 12.22 22.81 -8.08
C VAL A 141 12.10 21.48 -7.34
N ILE A 142 12.48 21.43 -6.06
CA ILE A 142 12.41 20.21 -5.25
C ILE A 142 10.97 19.76 -5.05
N SER A 143 10.04 20.69 -4.82
CA SER A 143 8.61 20.36 -4.74
C SER A 143 8.11 19.76 -6.05
N GLY A 144 8.49 20.35 -7.20
CA GLY A 144 8.19 19.80 -8.52
C GLY A 144 8.71 18.37 -8.72
N ILE A 145 9.96 18.11 -8.31
CA ILE A 145 10.56 16.76 -8.36
C ILE A 145 9.76 15.78 -7.50
N PHE A 146 9.40 16.15 -6.27
CA PHE A 146 8.63 15.27 -5.40
C PHE A 146 7.22 14.99 -5.94
N LEU A 147 6.55 16.01 -6.47
CA LEU A 147 5.23 15.86 -7.09
C LEU A 147 5.30 14.97 -8.34
N GLU A 148 6.31 15.14 -9.18
CA GLU A 148 6.50 14.31 -10.39
C GLU A 148 6.85 12.85 -10.05
N ARG A 149 7.60 12.63 -8.97
CA ARG A 149 7.88 11.27 -8.46
C ARG A 149 6.62 10.53 -8.03
N GLN A 150 5.57 11.24 -7.64
CA GLN A 150 4.28 10.64 -7.29
C GLN A 150 3.31 10.45 -8.44
N ARG A 151 3.63 11.02 -9.61
CA ARG A 151 2.79 10.88 -10.79
C ARG A 151 2.89 9.46 -11.31
N VAL A 152 1.79 8.72 -11.22
CA VAL A 152 1.63 7.44 -11.91
C VAL A 152 1.29 7.75 -13.38
N PRO A 153 2.00 7.17 -14.36
CA PRO A 153 1.69 7.38 -15.77
C PRO A 153 0.26 6.92 -16.08
N ASP A 154 -0.48 7.70 -16.88
CA ASP A 154 -1.83 7.33 -17.32
C ASP A 154 -1.74 6.31 -18.47
N THR A 155 -1.49 5.06 -18.09
CA THR A 155 -1.23 3.91 -18.98
C THR A 155 -1.94 2.67 -18.45
N ALA A 156 -2.00 1.58 -19.22
CA ALA A 156 -2.77 0.38 -18.85
C ALA A 156 -2.36 -0.19 -17.48
N CYS A 157 -1.06 -0.21 -17.17
CA CYS A 157 -0.53 -0.64 -15.86
C CYS A 157 -1.13 0.11 -14.66
N SER A 158 -1.57 1.36 -14.85
CA SER A 158 -2.14 2.20 -13.79
C SER A 158 -3.56 1.80 -13.40
N GLN A 159 -4.22 0.98 -14.21
CA GLN A 159 -5.57 0.46 -14.00
C GLN A 159 -5.55 -1.05 -13.73
N ARG A 160 -4.68 -1.78 -14.44
CA ARG A 160 -4.49 -3.22 -14.28
C ARG A 160 -3.03 -3.61 -14.41
N ALA A 161 -2.53 -4.46 -13.53
CA ALA A 161 -1.20 -5.05 -13.65
C ALA A 161 -1.31 -6.36 -14.45
N LEU A 162 -0.52 -6.50 -15.52
CA LEU A 162 -0.32 -7.78 -16.20
C LEU A 162 0.83 -8.51 -15.52
N VAL A 163 0.57 -9.72 -15.04
CA VAL A 163 1.47 -10.47 -14.18
C VAL A 163 1.50 -11.92 -14.64
N ARG A 164 2.70 -12.49 -14.74
CA ARG A 164 2.91 -13.91 -14.98
C ARG A 164 3.54 -14.56 -13.74
N ILE A 165 2.89 -15.59 -13.24
CA ILE A 165 3.36 -16.39 -12.11
C ILE A 165 3.30 -17.86 -12.50
N GLY A 166 4.46 -18.49 -12.69
CA GLY A 166 4.55 -19.83 -13.26
C GLY A 166 3.86 -19.89 -14.63
N ASP A 167 2.85 -20.74 -14.74
CA ASP A 167 2.01 -20.93 -15.93
C ASP A 167 0.73 -20.07 -15.93
N LEU A 168 0.49 -19.23 -14.92
CA LEU A 168 -0.68 -18.34 -14.88
C LEU A 168 -0.35 -16.93 -15.37
N ASN A 169 -1.16 -16.45 -16.33
CA ASN A 169 -1.19 -15.06 -16.77
C ASN A 169 -2.42 -14.35 -16.17
N LEU A 170 -2.19 -13.33 -15.36
CA LEU A 170 -3.22 -12.62 -14.60
C LEU A 170 -3.22 -11.13 -14.96
N ALA A 171 -4.40 -10.55 -15.14
CA ALA A 171 -4.65 -9.12 -15.15
C ALA A 171 -5.30 -8.72 -13.83
N ILE A 172 -4.51 -8.16 -12.91
CA ILE A 172 -5.00 -7.77 -11.59
C ILE A 172 -5.40 -6.29 -11.60
N PRO A 173 -6.69 -5.95 -11.40
CA PRO A 173 -7.15 -4.57 -11.28
C PRO A 173 -6.53 -3.83 -10.09
N ARG A 174 -6.37 -2.52 -10.22
CA ARG A 174 -5.78 -1.67 -9.20
C ARG A 174 -6.62 -1.59 -7.93
N GLU A 175 -7.93 -1.75 -8.03
CA GLU A 175 -8.86 -1.70 -6.90
C GLU A 175 -8.58 -2.84 -5.93
N ILE A 176 -8.25 -4.01 -6.48
CA ILE A 176 -7.91 -5.22 -5.75
C ILE A 176 -6.53 -5.04 -5.12
N GLY A 177 -5.50 -4.81 -5.94
CA GLY A 177 -4.13 -4.69 -5.47
C GLY A 177 -3.51 -6.00 -4.97
N PHE A 178 -2.19 -6.05 -4.92
CA PHE A 178 -1.43 -7.20 -4.45
C PHE A 178 -0.06 -6.76 -3.94
N ARG A 179 0.66 -7.65 -3.27
CA ARG A 179 2.07 -7.48 -2.96
C ARG A 179 2.87 -8.56 -3.68
N SER A 180 4.02 -8.18 -4.21
CA SER A 180 5.02 -9.10 -4.75
C SER A 180 6.29 -8.95 -3.93
N THR A 181 6.92 -10.07 -3.64
CA THR A 181 8.26 -10.16 -3.07
C THR A 181 9.06 -11.14 -3.92
N THR A 182 10.30 -10.81 -4.23
CA THR A 182 11.19 -11.74 -4.96
C THR A 182 11.70 -12.80 -3.98
N ALA A 183 11.62 -14.07 -4.37
CA ALA A 183 12.33 -15.12 -3.64
C ALA A 183 13.85 -15.00 -3.89
N ASP A 184 14.67 -15.53 -2.99
CA ASP A 184 16.11 -15.66 -3.24
C ASP A 184 16.33 -16.51 -4.51
N GLY A 185 17.08 -15.97 -5.48
CA GLY A 185 17.28 -16.61 -6.79
C GLY A 185 16.16 -16.39 -7.82
N ALA A 186 15.23 -15.46 -7.56
CA ALA A 186 14.22 -15.05 -8.55
C ALA A 186 14.88 -14.49 -9.83
N PRO A 187 14.16 -14.51 -10.97
CA PRO A 187 14.65 -13.94 -12.22
C PRO A 187 15.08 -12.47 -12.04
N GLU A 188 16.11 -12.04 -12.78
CA GLU A 188 16.62 -10.65 -12.73
C GLU A 188 15.55 -9.57 -13.00
N GLN A 189 14.44 -9.95 -13.65
CA GLN A 189 13.33 -9.05 -14.00
C GLN A 189 12.18 -9.05 -13.00
N ALA A 190 12.31 -9.71 -11.85
CA ALA A 190 11.21 -9.78 -10.89
C ALA A 190 10.98 -8.43 -10.18
N TRP A 191 9.72 -7.99 -10.14
CA TRP A 191 9.33 -6.74 -9.48
C TRP A 191 8.88 -7.00 -8.02
N GLU A 192 9.38 -6.17 -7.10
CA GLU A 192 8.99 -6.17 -5.69
C GLU A 192 8.26 -4.88 -5.28
N GLY A 193 7.08 -5.06 -4.69
CA GLY A 193 6.31 -3.94 -4.16
C GLY A 193 4.84 -4.23 -3.98
N SER A 194 4.12 -3.19 -3.59
CA SER A 194 2.67 -3.19 -3.46
C SER A 194 2.03 -2.50 -4.66
N TYR A 195 1.12 -3.22 -5.32
CA TYR A 195 0.24 -2.69 -6.34
C TYR A 195 -1.12 -2.39 -5.70
N GLY A 196 -1.74 -1.27 -6.05
CA GLY A 196 -3.12 -0.99 -5.64
C GLY A 196 -3.51 0.49 -5.70
N SER A 197 -4.76 0.76 -5.31
CA SER A 197 -5.34 2.11 -5.34
C SER A 197 -4.91 3.00 -4.17
N TRP A 198 -4.35 2.42 -3.10
CA TRP A 198 -3.85 3.19 -1.96
C TRP A 198 -2.75 4.17 -2.40
N VAL A 199 -2.82 5.39 -1.88
CA VAL A 199 -1.91 6.49 -2.25
C VAL A 199 -0.44 6.13 -2.00
N GLY A 200 -0.16 5.36 -0.94
CA GLY A 200 1.18 4.88 -0.64
C GLY A 200 1.78 3.95 -1.70
N ASN A 201 0.95 3.33 -2.55
CA ASN A 201 1.43 2.44 -3.61
C ASN A 201 1.87 3.20 -4.87
N LYS A 202 1.59 4.50 -5.00
CA LYS A 202 1.89 5.26 -6.23
C LYS A 202 3.35 5.10 -6.73
N PRO A 203 4.39 5.21 -5.89
CA PRO A 203 5.77 5.03 -6.36
C PRO A 203 6.01 3.61 -6.90
N LYS A 204 5.48 2.59 -6.21
CA LYS A 204 5.60 1.19 -6.60
C LYS A 204 4.85 0.87 -7.90
N VAL A 205 3.65 1.42 -8.07
CA VAL A 205 2.88 1.33 -9.32
C VAL A 205 3.62 2.00 -10.47
N LYS A 206 4.24 3.17 -10.25
CA LYS A 206 5.07 3.82 -11.26
C LYS A 206 6.24 2.92 -11.69
N THR A 207 6.98 2.36 -10.74
CA THR A 207 8.07 1.41 -11.04
C THR A 207 7.58 0.19 -11.82
N LEU A 208 6.40 -0.33 -11.49
CA LEU A 208 5.80 -1.43 -12.24
C LEU A 208 5.46 -1.01 -13.68
N CYS A 209 4.88 0.17 -13.85
CA CYS A 209 4.57 0.72 -15.16
C CYS A 209 5.82 0.88 -16.04
N ASP A 210 6.91 1.36 -15.45
CA ASP A 210 8.19 1.50 -16.16
C ASP A 210 8.76 0.12 -16.56
N ALA A 211 8.66 -0.87 -15.67
CA ALA A 211 9.11 -2.24 -15.93
C ALA A 211 8.28 -3.00 -16.97
N THR A 212 7.01 -2.63 -17.14
CA THR A 212 6.04 -3.33 -18.02
C THR A 212 5.75 -2.60 -19.34
N ASP A 213 6.54 -1.58 -19.68
CA ASP A 213 6.31 -0.70 -20.83
C ASP A 213 4.87 -0.13 -20.84
N GLY A 214 4.46 0.42 -19.69
CA GLY A 214 3.11 0.97 -19.47
C GLY A 214 2.02 -0.09 -19.34
N GLY A 215 2.37 -1.36 -19.07
CA GLY A 215 1.43 -2.48 -18.99
C GLY A 215 1.17 -3.17 -20.33
N ARG A 216 2.10 -3.06 -21.29
CA ARG A 216 2.06 -3.82 -22.56
C ARG A 216 2.64 -5.22 -22.41
N LYS A 217 3.53 -5.42 -21.43
CA LYS A 217 4.14 -6.71 -21.11
C LYS A 217 3.74 -7.15 -19.72
N ALA A 218 3.55 -8.46 -19.53
CA ALA A 218 3.41 -9.01 -18.20
C ALA A 218 4.75 -8.93 -17.46
N ILE A 219 4.69 -8.72 -16.14
CA ILE A 219 5.85 -8.85 -15.27
C ILE A 219 5.94 -10.29 -14.75
N ASP A 220 7.12 -10.88 -14.80
CA ASP A 220 7.37 -12.20 -14.23
C ASP A 220 7.61 -12.09 -12.74
N ILE A 221 6.90 -12.88 -11.95
CA ILE A 221 7.07 -12.91 -10.50
C ILE A 221 7.06 -14.32 -9.95
N SER A 222 7.80 -14.52 -8.87
CA SER A 222 7.87 -15.79 -8.15
C SER A 222 6.77 -15.96 -7.10
N HIS A 223 6.21 -14.85 -6.61
CA HIS A 223 5.27 -14.87 -5.50
C HIS A 223 4.29 -13.68 -5.55
N ILE A 224 3.00 -13.97 -5.34
CA ILE A 224 1.95 -12.98 -5.10
C ILE A 224 1.38 -13.19 -3.71
N TRP A 225 1.20 -12.09 -2.99
CA TRP A 225 0.38 -12.02 -1.80
C TRP A 225 -0.83 -11.12 -2.02
N LEU A 226 -2.02 -11.69 -1.90
CA LEU A 226 -3.31 -11.01 -1.84
C LEU A 226 -3.74 -10.86 -0.36
N PRO A 227 -3.66 -9.65 0.22
CA PRO A 227 -4.18 -9.40 1.56
C PRO A 227 -5.70 -9.54 1.62
N TYR A 228 -6.25 -9.69 2.82
CA TYR A 228 -7.70 -9.77 3.07
C TYR A 228 -8.51 -8.70 2.36
N ASN A 229 -8.06 -7.44 2.46
CA ASN A 229 -8.75 -6.30 1.85
C ASN A 229 -8.72 -6.34 0.32
N SER A 230 -7.76 -7.01 -0.29
CA SER A 230 -7.68 -7.20 -1.73
C SER A 230 -8.60 -8.32 -2.18
N TRP A 231 -8.49 -9.48 -1.52
CA TRP A 231 -9.38 -10.62 -1.74
C TRP A 231 -10.86 -10.26 -1.58
N ARG A 232 -11.21 -9.56 -0.50
CA ARG A 232 -12.61 -9.17 -0.21
C ARG A 232 -13.22 -8.29 -1.30
N LYS A 233 -12.42 -7.51 -2.03
CA LYS A 233 -12.90 -6.69 -3.15
C LYS A 233 -13.17 -7.49 -4.42
N MET A 234 -12.59 -8.69 -4.53
CA MET A 234 -12.92 -9.64 -5.58
C MET A 234 -14.24 -10.37 -5.30
N GLN A 235 -14.77 -10.30 -4.07
CA GLN A 235 -16.04 -10.93 -3.76
C GLN A 235 -17.18 -10.18 -4.47
N PRO A 236 -17.94 -10.85 -5.36
CA PRO A 236 -19.07 -10.23 -6.04
C PRO A 236 -20.10 -9.73 -5.04
N VAL A 237 -20.56 -8.49 -5.27
CA VAL A 237 -21.58 -7.81 -4.46
C VAL A 237 -22.91 -8.60 -4.47
N THR A 238 -23.09 -9.50 -5.45
CA THR A 238 -24.27 -10.37 -5.62
C THR A 238 -24.56 -11.26 -4.43
N CYS A 239 -23.57 -11.60 -3.59
CA CYS A 239 -23.80 -12.35 -2.35
C CYS A 239 -24.58 -11.58 -1.28
N LYS A 240 -24.81 -10.28 -1.48
CA LYS A 240 -25.66 -9.45 -0.62
C LYS A 240 -27.06 -9.22 -1.19
N ALA A 241 -27.34 -9.69 -2.41
CA ALA A 241 -28.66 -9.57 -3.02
C ALA A 241 -29.64 -10.57 -2.40
N VAL A 242 -30.92 -10.18 -2.30
CA VAL A 242 -31.99 -11.05 -1.80
C VAL A 242 -33.14 -11.04 -2.83
N PRO A 243 -33.41 -12.16 -3.52
CA PRO A 243 -32.68 -13.44 -3.46
C PRO A 243 -31.29 -13.35 -4.14
N VAL A 244 -30.37 -14.24 -3.73
CA VAL A 244 -29.08 -14.41 -4.42
C VAL A 244 -29.34 -15.03 -5.80
N PRO A 245 -28.77 -14.51 -6.89
CA PRO A 245 -28.92 -15.12 -8.22
C PRO A 245 -28.40 -16.57 -8.26
N ALA A 246 -29.11 -17.47 -8.95
CA ALA A 246 -28.76 -18.89 -9.01
C ALA A 246 -27.31 -19.15 -9.49
N HIS A 247 -26.80 -18.33 -10.41
CA HIS A 247 -25.42 -18.44 -10.90
C HIS A 247 -24.34 -18.09 -9.85
N ALA A 248 -24.72 -17.43 -8.75
CA ALA A 248 -23.83 -17.03 -7.66
C ALA A 248 -24.03 -17.85 -6.38
N GLU A 249 -25.05 -18.72 -6.33
CA GLU A 249 -25.46 -19.43 -5.10
C GLU A 249 -24.35 -20.31 -4.53
N ALA A 250 -23.69 -21.11 -5.37
CA ALA A 250 -22.59 -21.98 -4.95
C ALA A 250 -21.39 -21.18 -4.40
N TYR A 251 -21.05 -20.05 -5.04
CA TYR A 251 -19.99 -19.15 -4.61
C TYR A 251 -20.30 -18.50 -3.26
N CYS A 252 -21.51 -17.95 -3.12
CA CYS A 252 -21.91 -17.31 -1.87
C CYS A 252 -22.05 -18.32 -0.72
N ALA A 253 -22.47 -19.56 -1.01
CA ALA A 253 -22.51 -20.64 -0.03
C ALA A 253 -21.10 -21.05 0.43
N ALA A 254 -20.14 -21.17 -0.48
CA ALA A 254 -18.74 -21.45 -0.15
C ALA A 254 -18.14 -20.33 0.71
N LEU A 255 -18.34 -19.06 0.35
CA LEU A 255 -17.90 -17.91 1.16
C LEU A 255 -18.53 -17.88 2.56
N ALA A 256 -19.79 -18.30 2.68
CA ALA A 256 -20.50 -18.31 3.96
C ALA A 256 -19.94 -19.37 4.93
N ARG A 257 -19.38 -20.46 4.42
CA ARG A 257 -18.73 -21.52 5.21
C ARG A 257 -17.25 -21.21 5.48
N THR A 258 -16.57 -20.73 4.45
CA THR A 258 -15.12 -20.56 4.43
C THR A 258 -14.78 -19.18 3.88
N GLU A 259 -14.16 -18.35 4.72
CA GLU A 259 -13.75 -16.99 4.34
C GLU A 259 -12.22 -16.93 4.25
N PRO A 260 -11.62 -16.97 3.05
CA PRO A 260 -10.20 -16.73 2.88
C PRO A 260 -9.83 -15.34 3.41
N THR A 261 -8.79 -15.25 4.21
CA THR A 261 -8.31 -14.01 4.80
C THR A 261 -7.02 -13.54 4.15
N ILE A 262 -6.15 -14.44 3.75
CA ILE A 262 -4.92 -14.12 3.02
C ILE A 262 -4.74 -15.21 1.98
N ILE A 263 -4.43 -14.83 0.75
CA ILE A 263 -4.11 -15.79 -0.32
C ILE A 263 -2.70 -15.46 -0.81
N GLN A 264 -1.88 -16.49 -0.95
CA GLN A 264 -0.53 -16.39 -1.50
C GLN A 264 -0.34 -17.44 -2.59
N PHE A 265 0.31 -17.05 -3.68
CA PHE A 265 0.67 -17.91 -4.80
C PHE A 265 2.17 -17.99 -4.92
N TYR A 266 2.70 -19.19 -5.07
CA TYR A 266 4.13 -19.47 -5.15
C TYR A 266 4.44 -20.29 -6.39
N VAL A 267 5.39 -19.82 -7.20
CA VAL A 267 6.06 -20.69 -8.17
C VAL A 267 6.91 -21.70 -7.42
N ARG A 268 6.86 -22.97 -7.84
CA ARG A 268 7.69 -24.04 -7.30
C ARG A 268 8.92 -24.26 -8.18
N PRO A 269 10.08 -23.73 -7.81
CA PRO A 269 11.34 -24.40 -8.12
C PRO A 269 11.56 -25.46 -7.03
N ASP A 270 12.08 -26.61 -7.42
CA ASP A 270 12.15 -27.85 -6.63
C ASP A 270 13.10 -27.80 -5.39
N GLY A 271 12.98 -26.79 -4.51
CA GLY A 271 13.75 -26.74 -3.26
C GLY A 271 14.16 -25.38 -2.70
N LEU A 272 13.59 -24.24 -3.13
CA LEU A 272 13.95 -22.93 -2.55
C LEU A 272 13.05 -22.53 -1.37
N PRO A 273 13.59 -21.86 -0.33
CA PRO A 273 12.79 -21.32 0.76
C PRO A 273 11.81 -20.29 0.21
N ARG A 274 10.58 -20.29 0.75
CA ARG A 274 9.48 -19.44 0.30
C ARG A 274 9.23 -18.39 1.38
N PRO A 275 9.97 -17.27 1.38
CA PRO A 275 10.15 -16.40 2.55
C PRO A 275 8.86 -15.80 3.16
N SER A 276 7.75 -15.85 2.43
CA SER A 276 6.43 -15.35 2.89
C SER A 276 5.54 -16.42 3.52
N LEU A 277 5.98 -17.68 3.61
CA LEU A 277 5.28 -18.73 4.36
C LEU A 277 5.45 -18.59 5.89
N SER A 278 6.28 -17.67 6.36
CA SER A 278 6.44 -17.37 7.79
C SER A 278 5.10 -17.01 8.47
N TYR A 279 4.17 -16.39 7.75
CA TYR A 279 2.79 -16.15 8.21
C TYR A 279 1.94 -17.43 8.34
N PHE A 280 2.44 -18.56 7.84
CA PHE A 280 1.66 -19.76 7.51
C PHE A 280 2.21 -21.07 8.10
N ASN A 281 3.08 -21.01 9.12
CA ASN A 281 3.70 -22.22 9.68
C ASN A 281 4.54 -22.96 8.61
N GLU A 282 5.49 -22.22 8.03
CA GLU A 282 6.35 -22.60 6.90
C GLU A 282 6.93 -24.01 6.99
N GLU A 283 7.44 -24.40 8.15
CA GLU A 283 8.07 -25.71 8.36
C GLU A 283 7.12 -26.86 8.03
N VAL A 284 5.87 -26.77 8.47
CA VAL A 284 4.88 -27.85 8.26
C VAL A 284 4.46 -27.95 6.80
N ILE A 285 4.24 -26.81 6.14
CA ILE A 285 3.88 -26.81 4.71
C ILE A 285 5.06 -27.32 3.88
N SER A 286 6.28 -26.87 4.21
CA SER A 286 7.48 -27.24 3.46
C SER A 286 7.78 -28.72 3.61
N GLN A 287 7.63 -29.27 4.82
CA GLN A 287 7.76 -30.71 5.06
C GLN A 287 6.67 -31.51 4.33
N ALA A 288 5.40 -31.11 4.43
CA ALA A 288 4.31 -31.79 3.73
C ALA A 288 4.55 -31.81 2.21
N VAL A 289 4.97 -30.68 1.62
CA VAL A 289 5.26 -30.57 0.19
C VAL A 289 6.48 -31.40 -0.21
N SER A 290 7.54 -31.47 0.61
CA SER A 290 8.72 -32.30 0.33
C SER A 290 8.42 -33.80 0.42
N GLU A 291 7.45 -34.19 1.26
CA GLU A 291 6.91 -35.54 1.37
C GLU A 291 5.88 -35.87 0.26
N GLY A 292 5.63 -34.95 -0.68
CA GLY A 292 4.71 -35.14 -1.80
C GLY A 292 3.23 -34.85 -1.47
N GLN A 293 2.93 -34.33 -0.28
CA GLN A 293 1.58 -33.88 0.08
C GLN A 293 1.31 -32.49 -0.50
N LEU A 294 0.75 -32.47 -1.70
CA LEU A 294 0.54 -31.25 -2.48
C LEU A 294 -0.75 -30.51 -2.11
N GLU A 295 -1.58 -31.10 -1.26
CA GLU A 295 -2.80 -30.52 -0.72
C GLU A 295 -2.90 -30.88 0.76
N GLY A 296 -3.38 -29.94 1.58
CA GLY A 296 -3.57 -30.19 3.00
C GLY A 296 -3.98 -28.95 3.78
N TYR A 297 -4.14 -29.15 5.08
CA TYR A 297 -4.57 -28.09 5.97
C TYR A 297 -3.97 -28.26 7.36
N ARG A 298 -3.91 -27.15 8.09
CA ARG A 298 -3.63 -27.11 9.52
C ARG A 298 -4.53 -26.08 10.17
N CYS A 299 -5.32 -26.51 11.13
CA CYS A 299 -6.20 -25.61 11.87
C CYS A 299 -5.73 -25.42 13.31
N GLY A 300 -5.92 -24.21 13.83
CA GLY A 300 -5.84 -23.94 15.25
C GLY A 300 -7.09 -24.41 16.01
N ASP A 301 -7.08 -24.22 17.32
CA ASP A 301 -8.27 -24.43 18.13
C ASP A 301 -9.36 -23.39 17.82
N PRO A 302 -10.66 -23.74 17.95
CA PRO A 302 -11.73 -22.77 17.87
C PRO A 302 -11.59 -21.69 18.94
N LEU A 303 -11.79 -20.43 18.57
CA LEU A 303 -11.84 -19.32 19.52
C LEU A 303 -12.99 -19.55 20.53
N PRO A 304 -12.72 -19.54 21.84
CA PRO A 304 -13.72 -19.94 22.85
C PRO A 304 -15.04 -19.17 22.80
N ALA A 305 -14.99 -17.88 22.44
CA ALA A 305 -16.16 -17.00 22.44
C ALA A 305 -17.01 -17.07 21.16
N THR A 306 -16.40 -17.41 20.02
CA THR A 306 -17.05 -17.32 18.70
C THR A 306 -17.19 -18.67 18.01
N GLY A 307 -16.45 -19.69 18.46
CA GLY A 307 -16.33 -20.98 17.78
C GLY A 307 -15.66 -20.90 16.40
N ILE A 308 -15.09 -19.73 16.05
CA ILE A 308 -14.38 -19.52 14.79
C ILE A 308 -13.05 -20.26 14.85
N ARG A 309 -12.73 -20.99 13.79
CA ARG A 309 -11.45 -21.68 13.63
C ARG A 309 -10.68 -21.04 12.48
N TYR A 310 -9.40 -20.78 12.67
CA TYR A 310 -8.51 -20.36 11.59
C TYR A 310 -7.69 -21.55 11.11
N CYS A 311 -7.68 -21.75 9.80
CA CYS A 311 -6.93 -22.80 9.15
C CYS A 311 -5.97 -22.21 8.12
N THR A 312 -4.77 -22.75 8.08
CA THR A 312 -3.90 -22.65 6.92
C THR A 312 -4.25 -23.79 5.99
N ILE A 313 -4.49 -23.49 4.72
CA ILE A 313 -4.80 -24.46 3.67
C ILE A 313 -3.76 -24.28 2.58
N TRP A 314 -3.14 -25.37 2.13
CA TRP A 314 -2.25 -25.36 0.97
C TRP A 314 -2.79 -26.31 -0.09
N MET A 315 -2.62 -25.93 -1.35
CA MET A 315 -3.03 -26.75 -2.47
C MET A 315 -2.20 -26.43 -3.71
N LYS A 316 -1.91 -27.46 -4.49
CA LYS A 316 -1.36 -27.33 -5.83
C LYS A 316 -2.47 -26.89 -6.77
N LEU A 317 -2.32 -25.72 -7.37
CA LEU A 317 -3.29 -25.23 -8.36
C LEU A 317 -2.92 -25.62 -9.78
N THR A 318 -1.62 -25.58 -10.09
CA THR A 318 -1.07 -25.99 -11.38
C THR A 318 0.20 -26.81 -11.17
N PRO A 319 0.79 -27.43 -12.20
CA PRO A 319 2.10 -28.08 -12.08
C PRO A 319 3.14 -27.20 -11.37
N GLU A 320 3.16 -25.90 -11.69
CA GLU A 320 4.17 -24.96 -11.20
C GLU A 320 3.75 -24.18 -9.95
N ILE A 321 2.45 -24.13 -9.61
CA ILE A 321 1.96 -23.20 -8.59
C ILE A 321 1.40 -23.91 -7.36
N LEU A 322 1.88 -23.48 -6.19
CA LEU A 322 1.25 -23.76 -4.89
C LEU A 322 0.50 -22.51 -4.41
N ALA A 323 -0.78 -22.66 -4.09
CA ALA A 323 -1.54 -21.68 -3.34
C ALA A 323 -1.51 -22.01 -1.85
N VAL A 324 -1.37 -20.99 -1.03
CA VAL A 324 -1.51 -21.07 0.43
C VAL A 324 -2.50 -20.00 0.87
N SER A 325 -3.49 -20.40 1.64
CA SER A 325 -4.54 -19.53 2.13
C SER A 325 -4.67 -19.62 3.65
N ALA A 326 -4.85 -18.48 4.30
CA ALA A 326 -5.47 -18.45 5.62
C ALA A 326 -6.97 -18.42 5.38
N ALA A 327 -7.72 -19.28 6.05
CA ALA A 327 -9.16 -19.33 5.95
C ALA A 327 -9.77 -19.30 7.34
N LYS A 328 -10.82 -18.50 7.47
CA LYS A 328 -11.69 -18.49 8.63
C LYS A 328 -12.84 -19.44 8.37
N LEU A 329 -12.99 -20.44 9.22
CA LEU A 329 -14.07 -21.42 9.15
C LEU A 329 -15.19 -21.01 10.10
N VAL A 330 -16.41 -21.00 9.57
CA VAL A 330 -17.63 -20.79 10.35
C VAL A 330 -18.03 -22.09 11.05
N ARG A 331 -18.65 -21.96 12.22
CA ARG A 331 -19.06 -23.07 13.11
C ARG A 331 -19.77 -24.18 12.32
N MET A 332 -19.35 -25.44 12.53
CA MET A 332 -19.81 -26.68 11.87
C MET A 332 -19.22 -26.99 10.48
N THR A 333 -18.39 -26.12 9.91
CA THR A 333 -17.64 -26.45 8.67
C THR A 333 -16.48 -27.39 9.00
N THR A 334 -16.37 -28.51 8.27
CA THR A 334 -15.22 -29.40 8.42
C THR A 334 -14.00 -28.81 7.70
N PRO A 335 -12.77 -29.12 8.12
CA PRO A 335 -11.59 -28.70 7.38
C PRO A 335 -11.56 -29.21 5.93
N GLU A 336 -12.09 -30.40 5.68
CA GLU A 336 -12.18 -31.00 4.33
C GLU A 336 -13.13 -30.18 3.42
N ASP A 337 -14.27 -29.75 3.95
CA ASP A 337 -15.18 -28.83 3.24
C ASP A 337 -14.47 -27.51 2.96
N ALA A 338 -13.66 -27.02 3.91
CA ALA A 338 -12.94 -25.76 3.76
C ALA A 338 -11.85 -25.82 2.68
N ILE A 339 -11.17 -26.96 2.50
CA ILE A 339 -10.24 -27.16 1.37
C ILE A 339 -11.01 -27.05 0.06
N THR A 340 -12.13 -27.78 -0.04
CA THR A 340 -12.95 -27.83 -1.26
C THR A 340 -13.50 -26.43 -1.60
N ASP A 341 -14.04 -25.73 -0.61
CA ASP A 341 -14.55 -24.36 -0.75
C ASP A 341 -13.41 -23.40 -1.14
N THR A 342 -12.25 -23.49 -0.49
CA THR A 342 -11.09 -22.64 -0.81
C THR A 342 -10.61 -22.90 -2.24
N ALA A 343 -10.52 -24.16 -2.67
CA ALA A 343 -10.12 -24.51 -4.02
C ALA A 343 -11.11 -23.96 -5.06
N PHE A 344 -12.41 -24.10 -4.80
CA PHE A 344 -13.46 -23.55 -5.64
C PHE A 344 -13.38 -22.02 -5.76
N LEU A 345 -13.23 -21.33 -4.62
CA LEU A 345 -13.10 -19.88 -4.56
C LEU A 345 -11.84 -19.37 -5.28
N LEU A 346 -10.70 -20.05 -5.13
CA LEU A 346 -9.44 -19.71 -5.81
C LEU A 346 -9.54 -19.92 -7.32
N ASN A 347 -10.15 -21.02 -7.77
CA ASN A 347 -10.34 -21.29 -9.20
C ASN A 347 -11.22 -20.24 -9.87
N LEU A 348 -12.30 -19.82 -9.23
CA LEU A 348 -13.14 -18.73 -9.75
C LEU A 348 -12.39 -17.41 -9.82
N MET A 349 -11.61 -17.09 -8.79
CA MET A 349 -10.78 -15.89 -8.80
C MET A 349 -9.73 -15.92 -9.92
N ILE A 350 -9.04 -17.04 -10.12
CA ILE A 350 -8.05 -17.18 -11.20
C ILE A 350 -8.73 -17.04 -12.56
N ARG A 351 -9.90 -17.65 -12.74
CA ARG A 351 -10.69 -17.51 -13.96
C ARG A 351 -11.03 -16.04 -14.24
N ASP A 352 -11.49 -15.30 -13.23
CA ASP A 352 -11.90 -13.90 -13.37
C ASP A 352 -10.71 -12.95 -13.64
N LEU A 353 -9.52 -13.33 -13.17
CA LEU A 353 -8.29 -12.55 -13.36
C LEU A 353 -7.47 -12.98 -14.57
N SER A 354 -7.74 -14.16 -15.15
CA SER A 354 -6.93 -14.71 -16.24
C SER A 354 -7.07 -13.86 -17.51
N THR A 355 -5.94 -13.59 -18.16
CA THR A 355 -5.92 -12.92 -19.48
C THR A 355 -6.13 -13.87 -20.64
N ASP A 356 -6.04 -15.18 -20.39
CA ASP A 356 -6.19 -16.24 -21.41
C ASP A 356 -7.66 -16.58 -21.67
N GLN A 357 -8.59 -15.70 -21.26
CA GLN A 357 -9.95 -15.71 -21.78
C GLN A 357 -9.88 -15.34 -23.27
N SER A 358 -9.67 -16.35 -24.12
CA SER A 358 -10.20 -16.31 -25.47
C SER A 358 -11.66 -15.91 -25.37
N ASP A 359 -12.03 -14.98 -26.24
CA ASP A 359 -13.33 -14.33 -26.39
C ASP A 359 -14.44 -15.33 -26.81
N ASP A 360 -14.57 -16.47 -26.13
CA ASP A 360 -15.68 -17.41 -26.32
C ASP A 360 -16.86 -16.96 -25.44
N ARG A 361 -17.47 -15.85 -25.89
CA ARG A 361 -18.89 -15.61 -25.61
C ARG A 361 -19.71 -16.47 -26.56
N PRO A 362 -20.68 -17.25 -26.08
CA PRO A 362 -21.94 -17.39 -26.79
C PRO A 362 -22.79 -16.11 -26.65
#